data_AF-A0A2D5XNJ0-F1
#
_entry.id   AF-A0A2D5XNJ0-F1
#
_cell.length_a   1.000
_cell.length_b   1.000
_cell.length_c   1.000
_cell.angle_alpha   90.00
_cell.angle_beta   90.00
_cell.angle_gamma   90.00
#
_symmetry.space_group_name_H-M   'P 1'
#
loop_
_entity.id
_entity.type
_entity.pdbx_description
1 polymer ?
#
loop_
_entity_poly.entity_id
_entity_poly.type
_entity_poly.pdbx_seq_one_letter_code
_entity_poly.pdbx_strand_id
1 'polypeptide(L)' 'KGRGVRLIDEQPRSGAHKTRIAFLHPAATGGVLMELVEDSSA' A
#
# COMPACT_ATOMS: atom_id res chain seq x y z
N LYS A 1 8.67 13.20 -2.17
CA LYS A 1 9.07 11.82 -1.80
C LYS A 1 9.11 11.74 -0.28
N GLY A 2 8.30 10.85 0.30
CA GLY A 2 7.77 10.95 1.67
C GLY A 2 8.72 10.54 2.80
N ARG A 3 8.23 10.69 4.04
CA ARG A 3 8.92 10.64 5.34
C ARG A 3 9.58 9.29 5.72
N GLY A 4 10.33 8.66 4.83
CA GLY A 4 11.09 7.43 5.12
C GLY A 4 10.27 6.13 5.10
N VAL A 5 8.97 6.19 4.81
CA VAL A 5 8.14 4.98 4.65
C VAL A 5 8.51 4.31 3.32
N ARG A 6 9.05 3.09 3.40
CA ARG A 6 9.37 2.27 2.24
C ARG A 6 8.09 1.60 1.72
N LEU A 7 7.64 2.01 0.55
CA LEU A 7 6.63 1.29 -0.22
C LEU A 7 7.28 0.07 -0.88
N ILE A 8 6.55 -1.04 -0.93
CA ILE A 8 6.87 -2.17 -1.81
C ILE A 8 6.43 -1.83 -3.24
N ASP A 9 5.25 -1.21 -3.38
CA ASP A 9 4.68 -0.83 -4.66
C ASP A 9 4.94 0.65 -4.94
N GLU A 10 5.70 0.96 -6.01
CA GLU A 10 5.92 2.35 -6.44
C GLU A 10 4.67 2.96 -7.08
N GLN A 11 3.80 2.13 -7.66
CA GLN A 11 2.50 2.51 -8.21
C GLN A 11 1.42 1.57 -7.69
N PRO A 12 0.20 2.07 -7.39
CA PRO A 12 -0.91 1.23 -6.99
C PRO A 12 -1.24 0.17 -8.05
N ARG A 13 -1.58 -1.03 -7.59
CA ARG A 13 -1.98 -2.17 -8.41
C ARG A 13 -3.48 -2.39 -8.33
N SER A 14 -4.06 -3.07 -9.31
CA SER A 14 -5.47 -3.48 -9.24
C SER A 14 -5.66 -4.50 -8.13
N GLY A 15 -6.56 -4.20 -7.19
CA GLY A 15 -6.95 -5.07 -6.10
C GLY A 15 -8.29 -5.78 -6.34
N ALA A 16 -8.75 -6.50 -5.33
CA ALA A 16 -10.09 -7.09 -5.32
C ALA A 16 -11.18 -6.00 -5.37
N HIS A 17 -12.40 -6.36 -5.77
CA HIS A 17 -13.55 -5.43 -5.78
C HIS A 17 -13.32 -4.12 -6.58
N LYS A 18 -12.46 -4.15 -7.61
CA LYS A 18 -12.08 -2.96 -8.42
C LYS A 18 -11.39 -1.85 -7.61
N THR A 19 -10.78 -2.20 -6.48
CA THR A 19 -9.97 -1.27 -5.69
C THR A 19 -8.58 -1.08 -6.28
N ARG A 20 -7.86 -0.05 -5.84
CA ARG A 20 -6.42 0.11 -6.04
C ARG A 20 -5.70 -0.17 -4.73
N ILE A 21 -4.63 -0.94 -4.80
CA ILE A 21 -3.88 -1.37 -3.60
C ILE A 21 -2.39 -1.04 -3.71
N ALA A 22 -1.74 -0.86 -2.57
CA ALA A 22 -0.29 -0.76 -2.47
C ALA A 22 0.21 -1.36 -1.15
N PHE A 23 1.40 -1.96 -1.14
CA PHE A 23 1.96 -2.52 0.07
C PHE A 23 3.05 -1.64 0.70
N LEU A 24 3.08 -1.63 2.03
CA LEU A 24 4.17 -1.06 2.83
C LEU A 24 5.16 -2.16 3.22
N HIS A 25 6.45 -1.84 3.16
CA HIS A 25 7.48 -2.78 3.55
C HIS A 25 7.48 -3.00 5.07
N PRO A 26 7.58 -4.25 5.57
CA PRO A 26 7.61 -4.56 7.02
C PRO A 26 8.60 -3.73 7.84
N ALA A 27 9.74 -3.37 7.25
CA ALA A 27 10.75 -2.50 7.87
C ALA A 27 10.22 -1.10 8.27
N ALA A 28 9.15 -0.62 7.63
CA ALA A 28 8.51 0.66 7.93
C ALA A 28 7.30 0.51 8.89
N THR A 29 6.86 -0.71 9.16
CA THR A 29 5.61 -1.04 9.87
C THR A 29 5.82 -2.00 11.05
N GLY A 30 7.06 -2.11 11.54
CA GLY A 30 7.37 -2.92 12.74
C GLY A 30 7.34 -4.44 12.50
N GLY A 31 7.68 -4.89 11.29
CA GLY A 31 7.73 -6.32 10.94
C GLY A 31 6.43 -6.88 10.35
N VAL A 32 5.39 -6.05 10.17
CA VAL A 32 4.09 -6.46 9.64
C VAL A 32 3.93 -6.00 8.20
N LEU A 33 3.63 -6.90 7.26
CA LEU A 33 3.26 -6.51 5.91
C LEU A 33 1.88 -5.84 5.94
N MET A 34 1.78 -4.60 5.45
CA MET A 34 0.53 -3.82 5.47
C MET A 34 0.06 -3.50 4.05
N GLU A 35 -1.22 -3.73 3.79
CA GLU A 35 -1.91 -3.37 2.55
C GLU A 35 -2.67 -2.05 2.73
N LEU A 36 -2.47 -1.12 1.79
CA LEU A 36 -3.28 0.08 1.64
C LEU A 36 -4.32 -0.18 0.56
N VAL A 37 -5.59 0.08 0.86
CA VAL A 37 -6.70 -0.10 -0.07
C VAL A 37 -7.35 1.25 -0.33
N GLU A 38 -7.45 1.60 -1.60
CA GLU A 38 -8.23 2.74 -2.08
C GLU A 38 -9.48 2.20 -2.79
N ASP A 39 -10.63 2.46 -2.18
CA ASP A 39 -11.94 2.22 -2.78
C ASP A 39 -12.42 3.50 -3.46
N SER A 40 -12.79 3.41 -4.74
CA SER A 40 -13.32 4.54 -5.53
C SER A 40 -14.81 4.77 -5.33
N SER A 41 -15.48 3.98 -4.47
CA SER A 41 -16.89 4.13 -4.12
C SER A 41 -17.16 5.07 -2.93
N ALA A 42 -16.10 5.63 -2.33
CA ALA A 42 -16.18 6.62 -1.26
C ALA A 42 -16.37 8.06 -1.77
#